data_AF-A0A2M8G1N8-F1
#
_entry.id   AF-A0A2M8G1N8-F1
#
_cell.length_a   1.000
_cell.length_b   1.000
_cell.length_c   1.000
_cell.angle_alpha   90.00
_cell.angle_beta   90.00
_cell.angle_gamma   90.00
#
_symmetry.space_group_name_H-M   'P 1'
#
loop_
_entity.id
_entity.type
_entity.pdbx_description
1 polymer ?
#
loop_
_entity_poly.entity_id
_entity_poly.type
_entity_poly.pdbx_seq_one_letter_code
_entity_poly.pdbx_strand_id
1 'polypeptide(L)' 'MDKYLETLKKRAQESKVYSFHQLVGLDLAKILEDEGHKSLYMKLAKTKSPARLLKLAKEVAERKNVKNKGAYFMKLLYDE' A
#
# COMPACT_ATOMS: atom_id res chain seq x y z
N MET A 1 -4.49 15.73 10.36
CA MET A 1 -4.34 14.77 9.25
C MET A 1 -3.62 13.49 9.71
N ASP A 2 -3.53 13.27 11.04
CA ASP A 2 -2.54 12.36 11.67
C ASP A 2 -3.08 11.02 12.14
N LYS A 3 -4.41 10.88 12.21
CA LYS A 3 -5.06 9.70 12.78
C LYS A 3 -4.72 8.41 12.01
N TYR A 4 -4.50 8.54 10.69
CA TYR A 4 -4.12 7.41 9.85
C TYR A 4 -2.69 6.93 10.18
N LEU A 5 -1.71 7.84 10.29
CA LEU A 5 -0.33 7.50 10.65
C LEU A 5 -0.22 6.90 12.06
N GLU A 6 -1.03 7.36 13.01
CA GLU A 6 -1.08 6.74 14.34
C GLU A 6 -1.67 5.33 14.32
N THR A 7 -2.70 5.10 13.51
CA THR A 7 -3.30 3.77 13.34
C THR A 7 -2.29 2.81 12.70
N LEU A 8 -1.51 3.31 11.74
CA LEU A 8 -0.39 2.60 11.13
C LEU A 8 0.66 2.24 12.20
N LYS A 9 1.08 3.19 13.04
CA LYS A 9 2.04 2.92 14.14
C LYS A 9 1.57 1.83 15.10
N LYS A 10 0.29 1.86 15.53
CA LYS A 10 -0.27 0.82 16.42
C LYS A 10 -0.21 -0.58 15.80
N ARG A 11 -0.58 -0.71 14.51
CA ARG A 11 -0.50 -1.99 13.79
C ARG A 11 0.93 -2.49 13.61
N ALA A 12 1.91 -1.57 13.51
CA ALA A 12 3.34 -1.89 13.45
C ALA A 12 3.88 -2.50 14.73
N GLN A 13 3.30 -2.19 15.90
CA GLN A 13 3.72 -2.79 17.17
C GLN A 13 3.22 -4.23 17.33
N GLU A 14 2.06 -4.55 16.76
CA GLU A 14 1.44 -5.88 16.90
C GLU A 14 1.99 -6.92 15.91
N SER A 15 2.40 -6.49 14.71
CA SER A 15 3.14 -7.34 13.77
C SER A 15 4.63 -7.08 13.95
N LYS A 16 5.52 -8.09 13.86
CA LYS A 16 6.98 -7.94 13.89
C LYS A 16 7.51 -7.17 12.66
N VAL A 17 7.04 -5.94 12.44
CA VAL A 17 7.28 -5.10 11.28
C VAL A 17 8.30 -4.06 11.69
N TYR A 18 9.54 -4.27 11.26
CA TYR A 18 10.71 -3.53 11.73
C TYR A 18 10.86 -2.14 11.12
N SER A 19 10.10 -1.79 10.07
CA SER A 19 10.23 -0.49 9.39
C SER A 19 8.92 0.06 8.82
N PHE A 20 8.83 1.40 8.75
CA PHE A 20 7.69 2.12 8.18
C PHE A 20 7.34 1.65 6.76
N HIS A 21 8.35 1.40 5.92
CA HIS A 21 8.14 0.92 4.55
C HIS A 21 7.54 -0.50 4.49
N GLN A 22 7.92 -1.39 5.42
CA GLN A 22 7.31 -2.71 5.49
C GLN A 22 5.84 -2.63 5.83
N LEU A 23 5.48 -1.72 6.74
CA LEU A 23 4.09 -1.48 7.10
C LEU A 23 3.28 -0.92 5.94
N VAL A 24 3.80 0.10 5.26
CA VAL A 24 3.16 0.66 4.07
C VAL A 24 2.99 -0.42 2.99
N GLY A 25 4.00 -1.24 2.75
CA GLY A 25 3.93 -2.34 1.79
C GLY A 25 2.86 -3.38 2.13
N LEU A 26 2.69 -3.71 3.41
CA LEU A 26 1.62 -4.61 3.87
C LEU A 26 0.24 -3.99 3.69
N ASP A 27 0.10 -2.70 4.00
CA ASP A 27 -1.16 -1.99 3.84
C ASP A 27 -1.56 -1.88 2.36
N LEU A 28 -0.61 -1.59 1.47
CA LEU A 28 -0.86 -1.59 0.02
C LEU A 28 -1.35 -2.95 -0.46
N ALA A 29 -0.68 -4.03 -0.05
CA ALA A 29 -1.06 -5.38 -0.43
C ALA A 29 -2.48 -5.73 0.05
N LYS A 30 -2.86 -5.30 1.25
CA LYS A 30 -4.22 -5.48 1.79
C LYS A 30 -5.26 -4.65 1.05
N ILE A 31 -5.00 -3.37 0.79
CA ILE A 31 -5.91 -2.47 0.09
C ILE A 31 -6.18 -2.97 -1.34
N LEU A 32 -5.15 -3.50 -2.00
CA LEU A 32 -5.22 -4.01 -3.36
C LEU A 32 -5.64 -5.48 -3.45
N GLU A 33 -5.96 -6.12 -2.31
CA GLU A 33 -6.28 -7.56 -2.23
C GLU A 33 -5.22 -8.44 -2.93
N ASP A 34 -3.95 -8.02 -2.82
CA ASP A 34 -2.79 -8.58 -3.52
C ASP A 34 -1.66 -8.94 -2.55
N GLU A 35 -2.01 -9.72 -1.53
CA GLU A 35 -1.09 -10.11 -0.46
C GLU A 35 0.10 -10.94 -0.94
N GLY A 36 -0.03 -11.63 -2.08
CA GLY A 36 1.04 -12.39 -2.72
C GLY A 36 2.24 -11.52 -3.14
N HIS A 37 2.01 -10.24 -3.44
CA HIS A 37 3.04 -9.31 -3.88
C HIS A 37 3.48 -8.31 -2.80
N LYS A 38 3.24 -8.58 -1.51
CA LYS A 38 3.67 -7.71 -0.39
C LYS A 38 5.12 -7.24 -0.47
N SER A 39 6.06 -8.13 -0.84
CA SER A 39 7.48 -7.80 -0.97
C SER A 39 7.74 -6.76 -2.08
N LEU A 40 6.96 -6.76 -3.16
CA LEU A 40 7.02 -5.75 -4.22
C LEU A 40 6.55 -4.39 -3.68
N TYR A 41 5.43 -4.35 -2.99
CA TYR A 41 4.90 -3.12 -2.39
C TYR A 41 5.83 -2.54 -1.31
N MET A 42 6.50 -3.39 -0.52
CA MET A 42 7.52 -2.95 0.43
C MET A 42 8.71 -2.31 -0.29
N LYS A 43 9.15 -2.85 -1.43
CA LYS A 43 10.21 -2.24 -2.25
C LYS A 43 9.76 -0.90 -2.82
N LEU A 44 8.52 -0.80 -3.31
CA LEU A 44 7.95 0.46 -3.79
C LEU A 44 7.88 1.52 -2.70
N ALA A 45 7.49 1.15 -1.48
CA ALA A 45 7.45 2.07 -0.35
C ALA A 45 8.83 2.62 0.03
N LYS A 46 9.93 1.91 -0.30
CA LYS A 46 11.29 2.41 -0.10
C LYS A 46 11.73 3.42 -1.17
N THR A 47 11.15 3.36 -2.37
CA THR A 47 11.61 4.16 -3.52
C THR A 47 10.66 5.29 -3.91
N LYS A 48 9.38 5.19 -3.55
CA LYS A 48 8.35 6.19 -3.84
C LYS A 48 7.69 6.69 -2.55
N SER A 49 7.09 7.88 -2.62
CA SER A 49 6.39 8.48 -1.48
C SER A 49 5.26 7.57 -0.96
N PRO A 50 5.31 7.14 0.31
CA PRO A 50 4.26 6.32 0.92
C PRO A 50 2.88 6.95 0.86
N ALA A 51 2.79 8.27 1.03
CA ALA A 51 1.53 9.00 0.93
C ALA A 51 0.90 8.88 -0.47
N ARG A 52 1.72 8.99 -1.53
CA ARG A 52 1.26 8.84 -2.92
C ARG A 52 0.80 7.41 -3.20
N LEU A 53 1.58 6.41 -2.77
CA LEU A 53 1.22 4.99 -2.96
C LEU A 53 -0.10 4.66 -2.27
N LEU A 54 -0.27 5.09 -1.02
CA LEU A 54 -1.48 4.83 -0.25
C LEU A 54 -2.71 5.55 -0.81
N LYS A 55 -2.54 6.77 -1.32
CA LYS A 55 -3.62 7.49 -2.01
C LYS A 55 -4.06 6.73 -3.26
N LEU A 56 -3.13 6.37 -4.13
CA LEU A 56 -3.41 5.65 -5.36
C LEU A 56 -4.05 4.28 -5.10
N ALA A 57 -3.55 3.55 -4.09
CA ALA A 57 -4.13 2.25 -3.74
C ALA A 57 -5.59 2.36 -3.28
N LYS A 58 -5.94 3.39 -2.50
CA LYS A 58 -7.33 3.65 -2.10
C LYS A 58 -8.21 3.98 -3.30
N GLU A 59 -7.75 4.85 -4.19
CA GLU A 59 -8.47 5.19 -5.42
C GLU A 59 -8.71 3.95 -6.31
N VAL A 60 -7.76 3.01 -6.35
CA VAL A 60 -7.93 1.74 -7.08
C VAL A 60 -8.91 0.82 -6.37
N ALA A 61 -8.86 0.73 -5.03
CA ALA A 61 -9.74 -0.13 -4.25
C ALA A 61 -11.23 0.28 -4.36
N GLU A 62 -11.50 1.59 -4.50
CA GLU A 62 -12.84 2.13 -4.70
C GLU A 62 -13.43 1.81 -6.09
N ARG A 63 -12.61 1.43 -7.08
CA ARG A 63 -13.07 1.10 -8.42
C ARG A 63 -13.62 -0.33 -8.48
N LYS A 64 -14.95 -0.43 -8.37
CA LYS A 64 -15.69 -1.71 -8.43
C LYS A 64 -15.56 -2.49 -9.74
N ASN A 65 -15.14 -1.84 -10.83
CA ASN A 65 -14.98 -2.49 -12.14
C ASN A 65 -13.58 -3.07 -12.37
N VAL A 66 -12.66 -2.95 -11.41
CA VAL A 66 -11.29 -3.47 -11.53
C VAL A 66 -11.21 -4.82 -10.85
N LYS A 67 -11.09 -5.90 -11.65
CA LYS A 67 -10.94 -7.27 -11.14
C LYS A 67 -9.56 -7.52 -10.51
N ASN A 68 -8.50 -7.02 -11.13
CA ASN A 68 -7.13 -7.15 -10.62
C ASN A 68 -6.61 -5.78 -10.19
N LYS A 69 -6.84 -5.45 -8.91
CA LYS A 69 -6.48 -4.16 -8.31
C LYS A 69 -4.96 -3.96 -8.28
N GLY A 70 -4.18 -5.00 -7.95
CA GLY A 70 -2.71 -4.94 -7.93
C GLY A 70 -2.11 -4.59 -9.28
N ALA A 71 -2.50 -5.30 -10.34
CA ALA A 71 -2.01 -5.02 -11.70
C ALA A 71 -2.44 -3.63 -12.20
N TYR A 72 -3.67 -3.22 -11.90
CA TYR A 72 -4.16 -1.90 -12.30
C TYR A 72 -3.46 -0.77 -11.56
N PHE A 73 -3.20 -0.94 -10.26
CA PHE A 73 -2.37 -0.03 -9.46
C PHE A 73 -0.99 0.13 -10.07
N MET A 74 -0.34 -0.98 -10.45
CA MET A 74 0.98 -0.94 -11.10
C MET A 74 0.91 -0.16 -12.40
N LYS A 75 -0.10 -0.43 -13.25
CA LYS A 75 -0.28 0.32 -14.50
C LYS A 75 -0.35 1.84 -14.22
N LEU A 76 -1.25 2.28 -13.34
CA LEU A 76 -1.40 3.70 -13.02
C LEU A 76 -0.14 4.33 -12.41
N LEU A 77 0.63 3.56 -11.64
CA LEU A 77 1.86 4.04 -11.00
C LEU A 77 2.99 4.33 -12.00
N TYR A 78 2.96 3.69 -13.18
CA TYR A 78 3.97 3.82 -14.24
C TYR A 78 3.47 4.55 -15.50
N ASP A 79 2.17 4.83 -15.61
CA ASP A 79 1.57 5.67 -16.67
C ASP A 79 1.66 7.19 -16.37
N GLU A 80 2.21 7.57 -15.20
CA GLU A 80 2.55 8.96 -14.81
C GLU A 80 4.02 9.28 -15.14
#